data_AF-A0AAJ3KW11-F1
#
_entry.id   AF-A0AAJ3KW11-F1
#
_cell.length_a   1.000
_cell.length_b   1.000
_cell.length_c   1.000
_cell.angle_alpha   90.00
_cell.angle_beta   90.00
_cell.angle_gamma   90.00
#
_symmetry.space_group_name_H-M   'P 1'
#
loop_
_entity.id
_entity.type
_entity.pdbx_description
1 polymer ?
#
loop_
_entity_poly.entity_id
_entity_poly.type
_entity_poly.pdbx_seq_one_letter_code
_entity_poly.pdbx_strand_id
1 'polypeptide(L)'
;MHTKTSRRTFVKGLTAGAILGGLGLWRAPVWAVTGPGQPNVLSGTEFDLFIGESPVNFTGNPRTAQTINGGIPGPLLRWREGDTVTLRVRNRLKDTTSIHWHGILLPANMDGVPGLSFKGIEPDGMYVYQFKVRQNGTYWYHSHSGFQEQSGVYGPLVIDAREPEPFQYERDYVVMLTDWTDEDPGDIIRKLKKQSDYYNYHKRTVGDFIDDVSKNGWAATVADRKMWAEMKMNPTDLADVSGATYTYLMNGQAPDMNWTGLFKPGERLRLRFINGSAMSYFDVRIPGLKMTVVASDGQYVKPVSVDEFRIAVAETYDVIVEPTQEAYTLFAQSMDRTGYARGTLAARAGLSAPVPPLDPRPLVTMDDTGMGGMDHGSMQGMSRMDDGQMQGMDHSQMQGMDGMLSHPDTEKDNPLVDMQAMSVKPKLDDPGMGLRDNGRKVLTYSDLRSTFPAPDGREPGRTIELHLTGHMEKFVWSFNGVKFSDAAPLLLKYGERLRIVLINDTMMTHPIHLHGMWSDLEDENGQFMVRKHTIDVPPGAKRSYRVTADALGRWAYHCHLLFHMEMGMFREVRVQE
;
A
#
# COMPACT_ATOMS: atom_id res chain seq x y z
N MET A 1 10.45 -86.51 10.85
CA MET A 1 9.13 -85.85 11.03
C MET A 1 9.36 -84.50 11.69
N HIS A 2 8.76 -83.37 11.35
CA HIS A 2 7.95 -82.93 10.21
C HIS A 2 7.93 -81.39 10.32
N THR A 3 8.44 -80.69 9.28
CA THR A 3 7.78 -79.61 8.50
C THR A 3 7.34 -78.35 9.25
N LYS A 4 8.04 -77.22 9.09
CA LYS A 4 7.79 -76.14 8.10
C LYS A 4 6.37 -75.57 8.14
N THR A 5 6.21 -74.40 8.75
CA THR A 5 5.05 -73.51 8.57
C THR A 5 5.44 -72.35 7.65
N SER A 6 4.73 -72.23 6.52
CA SER A 6 4.96 -71.22 5.48
C SER A 6 3.91 -70.10 5.52
N ARG A 7 4.24 -69.00 4.84
CA ARG A 7 3.66 -67.64 4.83
C ARG A 7 2.20 -67.50 4.36
N ARG A 8 1.23 -68.27 4.85
CA ARG A 8 -0.18 -68.17 4.37
C ARG A 8 -1.31 -68.02 5.39
N THR A 9 -1.01 -67.68 6.65
CA THR A 9 -2.05 -67.50 7.69
C THR A 9 -2.02 -66.14 8.39
N PHE A 10 -1.73 -65.06 7.64
CA PHE A 10 -1.83 -63.68 8.14
C PHE A 10 -2.69 -62.74 7.26
N VAL A 11 -3.26 -63.25 6.14
CA VAL A 11 -4.01 -62.41 5.17
C VAL A 11 -5.49 -62.80 5.05
N LYS A 12 -6.13 -63.29 6.12
CA LYS A 12 -7.57 -63.62 6.11
C LYS A 12 -8.40 -63.02 7.26
N GLY A 13 -7.88 -62.01 7.93
CA GLY A 13 -8.58 -61.29 9.01
C GLY A 13 -8.75 -59.79 8.78
N LEU A 14 -8.70 -59.30 7.54
CA LEU A 14 -8.73 -57.87 7.20
C LEU A 14 -9.77 -57.54 6.10
N THR A 15 -10.88 -58.29 6.06
CA THR A 15 -11.90 -58.14 5.01
C THR A 15 -13.34 -58.19 5.54
N ALA A 16 -13.58 -57.71 6.76
CA ALA A 16 -14.91 -57.67 7.36
C ALA A 16 -15.11 -56.50 8.36
N GLY A 17 -14.71 -55.28 7.97
CA GLY A 17 -14.91 -54.08 8.79
C GLY A 17 -15.06 -52.80 7.97
N ALA A 18 -15.66 -52.90 6.77
CA ALA A 18 -15.72 -51.81 5.79
C ALA A 18 -17.15 -51.34 5.48
N ILE A 19 -18.11 -51.48 6.40
CA ILE A 19 -19.44 -50.83 6.30
C ILE A 19 -19.94 -50.56 7.72
N LEU A 20 -19.94 -49.29 8.13
CA LEU A 20 -20.60 -48.65 9.30
C LEU A 20 -19.64 -47.71 10.05
N GLY A 21 -19.45 -46.54 9.45
CA GLY A 21 -18.72 -45.41 10.04
C GLY A 21 -18.80 -44.17 9.16
N GLY A 22 -19.89 -44.03 8.38
CA GLY A 22 -20.21 -42.81 7.66
C GLY A 22 -21.08 -41.96 8.57
N LEU A 23 -20.51 -40.88 9.10
CA LEU A 23 -21.09 -39.57 9.40
C LEU A 23 -20.16 -38.86 10.41
N GLY A 24 -19.45 -37.83 9.92
CA GLY A 24 -18.66 -36.94 10.75
C GLY A 24 -17.15 -37.20 10.68
N LEU A 25 -16.50 -36.65 9.66
CA LEU A 25 -15.09 -36.18 9.63
C LEU A 25 -14.79 -35.75 8.17
N TRP A 26 -15.42 -34.67 7.71
CA TRP A 26 -14.91 -33.93 6.55
C TRP A 26 -13.71 -33.10 7.01
N ARG A 27 -12.58 -33.78 7.26
CA ARG A 27 -11.27 -33.17 7.03
C ARG A 27 -10.93 -33.49 5.59
N ALA A 28 -11.19 -32.55 4.69
CA ALA A 28 -10.62 -32.64 3.35
C ALA A 28 -9.10 -32.78 3.53
N PRO A 29 -8.47 -33.78 2.88
CA PRO A 29 -7.02 -33.86 2.90
C PRO A 29 -6.49 -32.61 2.21
N VAL A 30 -5.91 -31.72 3.01
CA VAL A 30 -4.91 -30.75 2.55
C VAL A 30 -3.92 -31.57 1.73
N TRP A 31 -3.63 -31.13 0.50
CA TRP A 31 -2.63 -31.62 -0.50
C TRP A 31 -3.17 -31.66 -1.94
N ALA A 32 -4.33 -31.05 -2.21
CA ALA A 32 -4.60 -30.46 -3.53
C ALA A 32 -4.26 -28.96 -3.54
N VAL A 33 -3.19 -28.58 -2.84
CA VAL A 33 -2.61 -27.23 -2.92
C VAL A 33 -1.69 -27.25 -4.13
N THR A 34 -1.95 -26.33 -5.06
CA THR A 34 -1.06 -25.94 -6.15
C THR A 34 0.39 -25.86 -5.65
N GLY A 35 1.38 -26.19 -6.49
CA GLY A 35 2.79 -26.14 -6.08
C GLY A 35 3.19 -24.79 -5.46
N PRO A 36 4.21 -24.74 -4.59
CA PRO A 36 4.63 -23.50 -3.92
C PRO A 36 4.74 -22.32 -4.91
N GLY A 37 3.97 -21.24 -4.69
CA GLY A 37 3.97 -20.04 -5.54
C GLY A 37 2.94 -19.97 -6.66
N GLN A 38 2.12 -21.00 -6.88
CA GLN A 38 0.99 -20.91 -7.80
C GLN A 38 -0.26 -20.52 -7.00
N PRO A 39 -0.86 -19.33 -7.24
CA PRO A 39 -2.05 -18.91 -6.51
C PRO A 39 -3.19 -19.91 -6.77
N ASN A 40 -3.90 -20.29 -5.72
CA ASN A 40 -5.16 -21.02 -5.88
C ASN A 40 -6.16 -20.07 -6.54
N VAL A 41 -6.59 -20.35 -7.77
CA VAL A 41 -7.50 -19.47 -8.52
C VAL A 41 -8.94 -19.94 -8.33
N LEU A 42 -9.78 -19.04 -7.81
CA LEU A 42 -11.22 -19.23 -7.76
C LEU A 42 -11.86 -18.33 -8.81
N SER A 43 -12.61 -18.93 -9.73
CA SER A 43 -13.33 -18.24 -10.80
C SER A 43 -14.81 -18.59 -10.78
N GLY A 44 -15.66 -17.68 -11.27
CA GLY A 44 -17.11 -17.88 -11.34
C GLY A 44 -17.87 -16.72 -10.71
N THR A 45 -19.09 -16.99 -10.24
CA THR A 45 -19.98 -16.00 -9.62
C THR A 45 -20.28 -16.30 -8.15
N GLU A 46 -19.91 -17.47 -7.65
CA GLU A 46 -20.13 -17.88 -6.27
C GLU A 46 -18.83 -18.33 -5.63
N PHE A 47 -18.54 -17.78 -4.46
CA PHE A 47 -17.28 -17.99 -3.75
C PHE A 47 -17.54 -18.29 -2.28
N ASP A 48 -16.83 -19.29 -1.75
CA ASP A 48 -16.80 -19.59 -0.32
C ASP A 48 -15.39 -19.32 0.21
N LEU A 49 -15.30 -18.35 1.12
CA LEU A 49 -14.05 -17.92 1.75
C LEU A 49 -14.11 -18.22 3.25
N PHE A 50 -13.03 -18.77 3.78
CA PHE A 50 -12.87 -19.07 5.19
C PHE A 50 -11.63 -18.34 5.70
N ILE A 51 -11.84 -17.44 6.66
CA ILE A 51 -10.76 -16.74 7.35
C ILE A 51 -10.46 -17.51 8.62
N GLY A 52 -9.23 -17.96 8.79
CA GLY A 52 -8.82 -18.78 9.93
C GLY A 52 -7.33 -18.70 10.18
N GLU A 53 -6.82 -19.53 11.08
CA GLU A 53 -5.39 -19.57 11.41
C GLU A 53 -4.70 -20.72 10.68
N SER A 54 -3.44 -20.53 10.27
CA SER A 54 -2.61 -21.59 9.68
C SER A 54 -1.13 -21.37 10.02
N PRO A 55 -0.35 -22.45 10.20
CA PRO A 55 1.08 -22.32 10.42
C PRO A 55 1.78 -21.86 9.13
N VAL A 56 2.72 -20.94 9.26
CA VAL A 56 3.60 -20.44 8.20
C VAL A 56 5.05 -20.43 8.68
N ASN A 57 6.00 -20.36 7.75
CA ASN A 57 7.41 -20.24 8.07
C ASN A 57 8.17 -19.50 6.96
N PHE A 58 8.13 -18.17 6.99
CA PHE A 58 8.84 -17.32 6.01
C PHE A 58 10.27 -16.97 6.42
N THR A 59 10.56 -17.03 7.71
CA THR A 59 11.80 -16.51 8.32
C THR A 59 12.73 -17.61 8.84
N GLY A 60 12.32 -18.86 8.73
CA GLY A 60 12.92 -20.00 9.44
C GLY A 60 12.29 -20.29 10.79
N ASN A 61 11.51 -19.35 11.36
CA ASN A 61 10.76 -19.55 12.59
C ASN A 61 9.27 -19.83 12.29
N PRO A 62 8.73 -20.97 12.73
CA PRO A 62 7.29 -21.22 12.61
C PRO A 62 6.47 -20.15 13.34
N ARG A 63 5.44 -19.63 12.65
CA ARG A 63 4.46 -18.67 13.18
C ARG A 63 3.06 -19.10 12.79
N THR A 64 2.07 -18.57 13.49
CA THR A 64 0.66 -18.69 13.11
C THR A 64 0.27 -17.44 12.34
N ALA A 65 -0.10 -17.59 11.08
CA ALA A 65 -0.71 -16.53 10.28
C ALA A 65 -2.23 -16.65 10.32
N GLN A 66 -2.90 -15.53 10.03
CA GLN A 66 -4.29 -15.56 9.62
C GLN A 66 -4.34 -15.72 8.09
N THR A 67 -5.17 -16.62 7.59
CA THR A 67 -5.18 -17.02 6.19
C THR A 67 -6.59 -17.04 5.64
N ILE A 68 -6.70 -16.89 4.32
CA ILE A 68 -7.95 -17.03 3.58
C ILE A 68 -7.86 -18.32 2.78
N ASN A 69 -8.76 -19.26 3.06
CA ASN A 69 -8.73 -20.62 2.52
C ASN A 69 -7.39 -21.35 2.75
N GLY A 70 -6.70 -21.06 3.86
CA GLY A 70 -5.43 -21.69 4.22
C GLY A 70 -4.20 -21.13 3.50
N GLY A 71 -4.35 -20.07 2.70
CA GLY A 71 -3.25 -19.43 1.96
C GLY A 71 -2.93 -18.01 2.46
N ILE A 72 -1.67 -17.63 2.26
CA ILE A 72 -1.17 -16.24 2.34
C ILE A 72 -0.25 -15.99 1.13
N PRO A 73 -0.60 -15.08 0.20
CA PRO A 73 -1.92 -14.48 0.04
C PRO A 73 -3.05 -15.53 -0.04
N GLY A 74 -4.28 -15.08 0.23
CA GLY A 74 -5.49 -15.82 -0.08
C GLY A 74 -5.61 -16.18 -1.57
N PRO A 75 -6.64 -16.96 -1.94
CA PRO A 75 -6.82 -17.35 -3.34
C PRO A 75 -6.95 -16.14 -4.27
N LEU A 76 -6.43 -16.26 -5.50
CA LEU A 76 -6.75 -15.30 -6.55
C LEU A 76 -8.23 -15.44 -6.87
N LEU A 77 -8.98 -14.37 -6.61
CA LEU A 77 -10.34 -14.26 -7.08
C LEU A 77 -10.31 -13.72 -8.51
N ARG A 78 -10.92 -14.45 -9.44
CA ARG A 78 -11.05 -14.03 -10.83
C ARG A 78 -12.52 -13.86 -11.19
N TRP A 79 -12.97 -12.61 -11.24
CA TRP A 79 -14.33 -12.24 -11.58
C TRP A 79 -14.42 -11.82 -13.04
N ARG A 80 -15.63 -11.62 -13.54
CA ARG A 80 -15.89 -11.06 -14.86
C ARG A 80 -16.76 -9.82 -14.75
N GLU A 81 -16.40 -8.78 -15.49
CA GLU A 81 -17.19 -7.56 -15.58
C GLU A 81 -18.63 -7.85 -16.04
N GLY A 82 -19.61 -7.27 -15.35
CA GLY A 82 -21.04 -7.41 -15.64
C GLY A 82 -21.73 -8.51 -14.83
N ASP A 83 -20.98 -9.47 -14.28
CA ASP A 83 -21.54 -10.54 -13.45
C ASP A 83 -21.99 -10.02 -12.08
N THR A 84 -22.92 -10.74 -11.45
CA THR A 84 -23.23 -10.56 -10.04
C THR A 84 -22.49 -11.63 -9.25
N VAL A 85 -21.58 -11.20 -8.38
CA VAL A 85 -20.80 -12.10 -7.54
C VAL A 85 -21.46 -12.25 -6.18
N THR A 86 -21.36 -13.46 -5.60
CA THR A 86 -21.82 -13.80 -4.26
C THR A 86 -20.66 -14.41 -3.49
N LEU A 87 -20.17 -13.74 -2.45
CA LEU A 87 -19.03 -14.19 -1.64
C LEU A 87 -19.51 -14.48 -0.21
N ARG A 88 -19.44 -15.76 0.17
CA ARG A 88 -19.80 -16.26 1.50
C ARG A 88 -18.55 -16.32 2.34
N VAL A 89 -18.32 -15.27 3.13
CA VAL A 89 -17.12 -15.14 3.98
C VAL A 89 -17.47 -15.64 5.37
N ARG A 90 -16.77 -16.67 5.83
CA ARG A 90 -16.94 -17.27 7.16
C ARG A 90 -15.74 -16.95 8.04
N ASN A 91 -16.03 -16.51 9.26
CA ASN A 91 -15.02 -16.24 10.26
C ASN A 91 -14.77 -17.48 11.14
N ARG A 92 -13.53 -17.96 11.18
CA ARG A 92 -13.06 -19.02 12.09
C ARG A 92 -11.99 -18.51 13.06
N LEU A 93 -11.76 -17.20 13.09
CA LEU A 93 -10.93 -16.53 14.08
C LEU A 93 -11.71 -16.37 15.39
N LYS A 94 -11.00 -16.03 16.46
CA LYS A 94 -11.59 -15.69 17.77
C LYS A 94 -12.08 -14.24 17.85
N ASP A 95 -11.63 -13.40 16.93
CA ASP A 95 -11.96 -11.98 16.86
C ASP A 95 -12.86 -11.71 15.64
N THR A 96 -13.61 -10.61 15.67
CA THR A 96 -14.37 -10.11 14.52
C THR A 96 -13.44 -9.88 13.32
N THR A 97 -13.88 -10.25 12.13
CA THR A 97 -13.14 -10.05 10.87
C THR A 97 -13.97 -9.31 9.83
N SER A 98 -13.35 -8.91 8.74
CA SER A 98 -14.02 -8.31 7.58
C SER A 98 -13.20 -8.56 6.32
N ILE A 99 -13.81 -8.28 5.17
CA ILE A 99 -13.11 -8.17 3.89
C ILE A 99 -13.58 -6.89 3.21
N HIS A 100 -12.64 -5.99 2.93
CA HIS A 100 -12.76 -4.89 1.99
C HIS A 100 -12.33 -5.33 0.59
N TRP A 101 -13.07 -4.88 -0.43
CA TRP A 101 -12.79 -5.14 -1.85
C TRP A 101 -12.14 -3.90 -2.44
N HIS A 102 -10.82 -3.81 -2.33
CA HIS A 102 -10.05 -2.59 -2.58
C HIS A 102 -10.26 -2.05 -4.00
N GLY A 103 -10.73 -0.81 -4.09
CA GLY A 103 -10.97 -0.11 -5.35
C GLY A 103 -12.25 -0.54 -6.11
N ILE A 104 -13.10 -1.40 -5.53
CA ILE A 104 -14.33 -1.87 -6.17
C ILE A 104 -15.50 -0.93 -5.92
N LEU A 105 -16.23 -0.58 -6.98
CA LEU A 105 -17.51 0.12 -6.89
C LEU A 105 -18.64 -0.84 -6.52
N LEU A 106 -19.19 -0.69 -5.32
CA LEU A 106 -20.20 -1.56 -4.73
C LEU A 106 -21.19 -0.74 -3.86
N PRO A 107 -22.30 -1.33 -3.39
CA PRO A 107 -23.14 -0.69 -2.39
C PRO A 107 -22.41 -0.56 -1.04
N ALA A 108 -22.61 0.54 -0.30
CA ALA A 108 -21.86 0.81 0.92
C ALA A 108 -21.88 -0.34 1.95
N ASN A 109 -22.98 -1.05 2.12
CA ASN A 109 -23.05 -2.19 3.05
C ASN A 109 -22.26 -3.44 2.60
N MET A 110 -21.66 -3.42 1.42
CA MET A 110 -20.78 -4.47 0.90
C MET A 110 -19.30 -4.09 0.97
N ASP A 111 -18.99 -2.91 1.51
CA ASP A 111 -17.65 -2.33 1.51
C ASP A 111 -16.70 -2.97 2.52
N GLY A 112 -17.21 -3.49 3.64
CA GLY A 112 -16.41 -4.35 4.53
C GLY A 112 -15.62 -3.66 5.63
N VAL A 113 -16.03 -2.46 6.06
CA VAL A 113 -15.43 -1.69 7.15
C VAL A 113 -16.33 -1.76 8.40
N PRO A 114 -15.94 -2.53 9.44
CA PRO A 114 -16.72 -2.65 10.67
C PRO A 114 -16.95 -1.29 11.37
N GLY A 115 -18.15 -1.07 11.90
CA GLY A 115 -18.55 0.20 12.54
C GLY A 115 -18.92 1.32 11.55
N LEU A 116 -18.56 1.17 10.27
CA LEU A 116 -18.82 2.16 9.23
C LEU A 116 -19.88 1.67 8.22
N SER A 117 -19.51 0.70 7.37
CA SER A 117 -20.39 0.15 6.33
C SER A 117 -21.24 -1.02 6.82
N PHE A 118 -20.77 -1.75 7.83
CA PHE A 118 -21.49 -2.86 8.47
C PHE A 118 -20.95 -3.13 9.89
N LYS A 119 -21.39 -4.21 10.55
CA LYS A 119 -20.97 -4.55 11.92
C LYS A 119 -19.69 -5.37 12.04
N GLY A 120 -19.15 -5.90 10.95
CA GLY A 120 -18.13 -6.96 11.00
C GLY A 120 -18.72 -8.36 10.99
N ILE A 121 -17.87 -9.36 10.78
CA ILE A 121 -18.21 -10.79 10.80
C ILE A 121 -17.73 -11.34 12.15
N GLU A 122 -18.66 -11.56 13.07
CA GLU A 122 -18.37 -12.13 14.40
C GLU A 122 -17.73 -13.53 14.30
N PRO A 123 -17.01 -13.99 15.35
CA PRO A 123 -16.50 -15.36 15.44
C PRO A 123 -17.58 -16.42 15.13
N ASP A 124 -17.21 -17.44 14.37
CA ASP A 124 -18.11 -18.48 13.84
C ASP A 124 -19.25 -17.97 12.93
N GLY A 125 -19.27 -16.66 12.66
CA GLY A 125 -20.25 -15.98 11.82
C GLY A 125 -19.97 -16.11 10.33
N MET A 126 -20.94 -15.63 9.54
CA MET A 126 -20.83 -15.51 8.09
C MET A 126 -21.43 -14.18 7.64
N TYR A 127 -20.79 -13.54 6.66
CA TYR A 127 -21.41 -12.48 5.88
C TYR A 127 -21.43 -12.84 4.40
N VAL A 128 -22.54 -12.51 3.74
CA VAL A 128 -22.72 -12.74 2.31
C VAL A 128 -22.60 -11.39 1.60
N TYR A 129 -21.48 -11.19 0.93
CA TYR A 129 -21.31 -10.06 0.02
C TYR A 129 -21.98 -10.41 -1.30
N GLN A 130 -22.85 -9.54 -1.80
CA GLN A 130 -23.48 -9.73 -3.10
C GLN A 130 -23.64 -8.40 -3.82
N PHE A 131 -23.02 -8.27 -4.99
CA PHE A 131 -23.10 -7.06 -5.80
C PHE A 131 -22.78 -7.34 -7.26
N LYS A 132 -23.22 -6.44 -8.14
CA LYS A 132 -22.89 -6.47 -9.56
C LYS A 132 -21.51 -5.84 -9.78
N VAL A 133 -20.63 -6.55 -10.46
CA VAL A 133 -19.30 -6.08 -10.86
C VAL A 133 -19.45 -5.16 -12.07
N ARG A 134 -18.99 -3.91 -11.95
CA ARG A 134 -19.21 -2.84 -12.96
C ARG A 134 -17.94 -2.35 -13.63
N GLN A 135 -16.80 -2.91 -13.26
CA GLN A 135 -15.48 -2.51 -13.71
C GLN A 135 -14.64 -3.76 -14.03
N ASN A 136 -13.48 -3.57 -14.64
CA ASN A 136 -12.48 -4.60 -14.90
C ASN A 136 -11.09 -4.11 -14.44
N GLY A 137 -10.08 -4.99 -14.46
CA GLY A 137 -8.69 -4.65 -14.11
C GLY A 137 -8.11 -5.45 -12.92
N THR A 138 -6.99 -4.94 -12.39
CA THR A 138 -6.25 -5.52 -11.25
C THR A 138 -6.59 -4.81 -9.95
N TYR A 139 -7.07 -5.58 -8.97
CA TYR A 139 -7.47 -5.14 -7.63
C TYR A 139 -6.99 -6.15 -6.59
N TRP A 140 -7.42 -5.98 -5.35
CA TRP A 140 -7.12 -6.91 -4.26
C TRP A 140 -8.19 -6.81 -3.18
N TYR A 141 -8.11 -7.67 -2.19
CA TYR A 141 -9.03 -7.68 -1.06
C TYR A 141 -8.26 -7.94 0.22
N HIS A 142 -8.68 -7.34 1.33
CA HIS A 142 -7.98 -7.43 2.61
C HIS A 142 -8.92 -7.18 3.79
N SER A 143 -8.51 -7.58 4.99
CA SER A 143 -9.27 -7.28 6.20
C SER A 143 -9.16 -5.81 6.57
N HIS A 144 -10.30 -5.25 6.97
CA HIS A 144 -10.39 -3.90 7.56
C HIS A 144 -10.68 -4.00 9.08
N SER A 145 -10.19 -5.06 9.71
CA SER A 145 -10.39 -5.35 11.13
C SER A 145 -9.04 -5.43 11.85
N GLY A 146 -8.71 -4.44 12.67
CA GLY A 146 -7.46 -4.40 13.45
C GLY A 146 -6.22 -4.67 12.60
N PHE A 147 -5.32 -5.52 13.10
CA PHE A 147 -4.06 -5.86 12.40
C PHE A 147 -4.12 -7.12 11.53
N GLN A 148 -5.32 -7.54 11.15
CA GLN A 148 -5.51 -8.80 10.40
C GLN A 148 -4.89 -8.75 9.00
N GLU A 149 -4.81 -7.58 8.36
CA GLU A 149 -4.10 -7.38 7.10
C GLU A 149 -2.63 -7.77 7.22
N GLN A 150 -1.87 -7.13 8.13
CA GLN A 150 -0.46 -7.49 8.41
C GLN A 150 -0.30 -8.96 8.79
N SER A 151 -1.30 -9.55 9.45
CA SER A 151 -1.30 -10.95 9.91
C SER A 151 -1.59 -11.97 8.80
N GLY A 152 -1.98 -11.54 7.60
CA GLY A 152 -2.15 -12.38 6.41
C GLY A 152 -3.54 -12.42 5.78
N VAL A 153 -4.51 -11.66 6.28
CA VAL A 153 -5.88 -11.61 5.71
C VAL A 153 -5.93 -10.65 4.53
N TYR A 154 -5.37 -11.09 3.40
CA TYR A 154 -5.39 -10.39 2.13
C TYR A 154 -5.30 -11.38 0.95
N GLY A 155 -5.66 -10.93 -0.26
CA GLY A 155 -5.47 -11.71 -1.48
C GLY A 155 -5.68 -10.89 -2.75
N PRO A 156 -5.21 -11.40 -3.90
CA PRO A 156 -5.32 -10.69 -5.17
C PRO A 156 -6.70 -10.88 -5.81
N LEU A 157 -7.17 -9.86 -6.52
CA LEU A 157 -8.44 -9.86 -7.25
C LEU A 157 -8.21 -9.40 -8.69
N VAL A 158 -8.57 -10.23 -9.67
CA VAL A 158 -8.55 -9.87 -11.08
C VAL A 158 -9.98 -9.87 -11.61
N ILE A 159 -10.35 -8.83 -12.34
CA ILE A 159 -11.65 -8.77 -12.99
C ILE A 159 -11.41 -8.74 -14.50
N ASP A 160 -11.80 -9.82 -15.17
CA ASP A 160 -11.71 -9.94 -16.62
C ASP A 160 -12.67 -8.96 -17.29
N ALA A 161 -12.14 -8.20 -18.26
CA ALA A 161 -12.91 -7.25 -19.05
C ALA A 161 -13.97 -7.97 -19.90
N ARG A 162 -15.13 -7.32 -20.04
CA ARG A 162 -16.17 -7.82 -20.95
C ARG A 162 -15.78 -7.60 -22.42
N GLU A 163 -15.14 -6.47 -22.69
CA GLU A 163 -14.62 -6.10 -24.00
C GLU A 163 -13.12 -6.39 -24.08
N PRO A 164 -12.56 -6.60 -25.29
CA PRO A 164 -11.12 -6.79 -25.46
C PRO A 164 -10.31 -5.62 -24.90
N GLU A 165 -9.25 -5.93 -24.17
CA GLU A 165 -8.34 -4.92 -23.61
C GLU A 165 -7.57 -4.18 -24.73
N PRO A 166 -7.15 -2.92 -24.52
CA PRO A 166 -6.51 -2.10 -25.56
C PRO A 166 -5.03 -2.46 -25.84
N PHE A 167 -4.56 -3.59 -25.32
CA PHE A 167 -3.20 -4.10 -25.47
C PHE A 167 -3.20 -5.62 -25.61
N GLN A 168 -2.10 -6.18 -26.12
CA GLN A 168 -1.97 -7.61 -26.40
C GLN A 168 -0.91 -8.24 -25.50
N TYR A 169 -1.22 -9.44 -25.02
CA TYR A 169 -0.34 -10.31 -24.25
C TYR A 169 -0.80 -11.75 -24.43
N GLU A 170 0.10 -12.72 -24.31
CA GLU A 170 -0.23 -14.14 -24.40
C GLU A 170 -0.52 -14.76 -23.02
N ARG A 171 0.02 -14.17 -21.96
CA ARG A 171 -0.17 -14.64 -20.58
C ARG A 171 -0.11 -13.51 -19.57
N ASP A 172 -0.82 -13.67 -18.46
CA ASP A 172 -0.66 -12.81 -17.29
C ASP A 172 -0.19 -13.56 -16.04
N TYR A 173 0.54 -12.85 -15.19
CA TYR A 173 0.92 -13.27 -13.85
C TYR A 173 0.55 -12.17 -12.85
N VAL A 174 -0.03 -12.56 -11.72
CA VAL A 174 -0.14 -11.66 -10.57
C VAL A 174 1.18 -11.66 -9.82
N VAL A 175 1.62 -10.46 -9.42
CA VAL A 175 2.76 -10.22 -8.55
C VAL A 175 2.28 -9.40 -7.36
N MET A 176 1.88 -10.09 -6.30
CA MET A 176 1.48 -9.46 -5.04
C MET A 176 2.70 -9.30 -4.14
N LEU A 177 3.03 -8.06 -3.80
CA LEU A 177 4.08 -7.68 -2.87
C LEU A 177 3.47 -7.41 -1.50
N THR A 178 4.06 -7.99 -0.46
CA THR A 178 3.61 -7.80 0.93
C THR A 178 4.80 -7.74 1.89
N ASP A 179 4.60 -7.21 3.09
CA ASP A 179 5.54 -7.33 4.20
C ASP A 179 5.02 -8.35 5.23
N TRP A 180 5.92 -9.17 5.76
CA TRP A 180 5.64 -10.13 6.81
C TRP A 180 6.48 -9.81 8.04
N THR A 181 5.91 -9.94 9.23
CA THR A 181 6.62 -9.85 10.50
C THR A 181 6.34 -11.06 11.36
N ASP A 182 7.38 -11.52 12.07
CA ASP A 182 7.25 -12.55 13.10
C ASP A 182 6.81 -11.99 14.46
N GLU A 183 6.78 -10.66 14.61
CA GLU A 183 6.31 -9.96 15.80
C GLU A 183 4.78 -9.78 15.76
N ASP A 184 4.15 -9.71 16.94
CA ASP A 184 2.75 -9.27 17.04
C ASP A 184 2.64 -7.81 16.54
N PRO A 185 1.75 -7.51 15.57
CA PRO A 185 1.60 -6.13 15.08
C PRO A 185 1.21 -5.13 16.18
N GLY A 186 0.51 -5.59 17.23
CA GLY A 186 0.22 -4.79 18.40
C GLY A 186 1.48 -4.42 19.21
N ASP A 187 2.47 -5.31 19.28
CA ASP A 187 3.79 -5.01 19.87
C ASP A 187 4.56 -3.99 19.05
N ILE A 188 4.48 -4.07 17.72
CA ILE A 188 5.11 -3.10 16.82
C ILE A 188 4.57 -1.69 17.11
N ILE A 189 3.25 -1.53 17.12
CA ILE A 189 2.61 -0.25 17.50
C ILE A 189 3.03 0.19 18.91
N ARG A 190 3.05 -0.71 19.90
CA ARG A 190 3.47 -0.37 21.26
C ARG A 190 4.91 0.15 21.33
N LYS A 191 5.82 -0.37 20.49
CA LYS A 191 7.21 0.09 20.39
C LYS A 191 7.27 1.45 19.70
N LEU A 192 6.61 1.60 18.54
CA LEU A 192 6.58 2.86 17.78
C LEU A 192 6.02 4.02 18.60
N LYS A 193 4.96 3.80 19.39
CA LYS A 193 4.40 4.83 20.28
C LYS A 193 5.31 5.24 21.45
N LYS A 194 6.28 4.39 21.82
CA LYS A 194 7.26 4.70 22.88
C LYS A 194 8.53 5.31 22.31
N GLN A 195 8.91 4.88 21.11
CA GLN A 195 10.08 5.30 20.40
C GLN A 195 9.82 5.11 18.90
N SER A 196 9.51 6.19 18.21
CA SER A 196 9.10 6.15 16.79
C SER A 196 10.19 5.63 15.86
N ASP A 197 11.45 5.89 16.19
CA ASP A 197 12.61 5.45 15.41
C ASP A 197 13.14 4.06 15.83
N TYR A 198 12.36 3.28 16.60
CA TYR A 198 12.81 2.01 17.18
C TYR A 198 13.36 1.02 16.14
N TYR A 199 12.72 0.94 14.97
CA TYR A 199 13.12 0.04 13.88
C TYR A 199 14.12 0.68 12.90
N ASN A 200 14.59 1.89 13.17
CA ASN A 200 15.58 2.59 12.36
C ASN A 200 17.01 2.36 12.91
N TYR A 201 17.66 1.32 12.39
CA TYR A 201 19.02 0.92 12.79
C TYR A 201 20.13 1.64 12.02
N HIS A 202 19.79 2.43 10.99
CA HIS A 202 20.78 3.11 10.15
C HIS A 202 20.83 4.59 10.51
N LYS A 203 21.35 4.89 11.71
CA LYS A 203 21.53 6.25 12.20
C LYS A 203 22.82 6.86 11.65
N ARG A 204 22.80 8.18 11.45
CA ARG A 204 23.96 8.95 10.98
C ARG A 204 25.11 8.84 12.00
N THR A 205 26.32 8.73 11.51
CA THR A 205 27.56 8.53 12.28
C THR A 205 28.44 9.78 12.30
N VAL A 206 29.52 9.75 13.10
CA VAL A 206 30.56 10.80 13.07
C VAL A 206 31.27 10.85 11.72
N GLY A 207 31.44 9.70 11.05
CA GLY A 207 31.99 9.65 9.70
C GLY A 207 31.13 10.41 8.70
N ASP A 208 29.81 10.17 8.74
CA ASP A 208 28.85 10.89 7.88
C ASP A 208 28.91 12.41 8.10
N PHE A 209 29.10 12.85 9.34
CA PHE A 209 29.25 14.27 9.65
C PHE A 209 30.51 14.88 9.01
N ILE A 210 31.65 14.17 9.05
CA ILE A 210 32.89 14.63 8.39
C ILE A 210 32.67 14.72 6.88
N ASP A 211 32.02 13.72 6.29
CA ASP A 211 31.70 13.70 4.87
C ASP A 211 30.76 14.86 4.49
N ASP A 212 29.73 15.12 5.28
CA ASP A 212 28.81 16.26 5.07
C ASP A 212 29.57 17.60 5.12
N VAL A 213 30.44 17.80 6.12
CA VAL A 213 31.28 19.00 6.25
C VAL A 213 32.19 19.17 5.05
N SER A 214 32.76 18.08 4.54
CA SER A 214 33.62 18.12 3.35
C SER A 214 32.88 18.53 2.08
N LYS A 215 31.61 18.14 1.95
CA LYS A 215 30.76 18.40 0.78
C LYS A 215 30.09 19.77 0.83
N ASN A 216 29.53 20.12 2.00
CA ASN A 216 28.61 21.25 2.16
C ASN A 216 29.21 22.39 3.00
N GLY A 217 30.36 22.17 3.64
CA GLY A 217 30.97 23.11 4.58
C GLY A 217 30.42 22.99 6.00
N TRP A 218 31.19 23.52 6.96
CA TRP A 218 30.88 23.40 8.39
C TRP A 218 29.57 24.08 8.78
N ALA A 219 29.37 25.33 8.35
CA ALA A 219 28.21 26.13 8.75
C ALA A 219 26.89 25.50 8.29
N ALA A 220 26.79 25.11 7.02
CA ALA A 220 25.59 24.48 6.45
C ALA A 220 25.30 23.12 7.11
N THR A 221 26.33 22.32 7.37
CA THR A 221 26.17 21.01 8.02
C THR A 221 25.65 21.15 9.46
N VAL A 222 26.22 22.06 10.24
CA VAL A 222 25.77 22.28 11.63
C VAL A 222 24.34 22.83 11.66
N ALA A 223 23.99 23.72 10.72
CA ALA A 223 22.65 24.24 10.54
C ALA A 223 21.62 23.13 10.25
N ASP A 224 21.87 22.28 9.25
CA ASP A 224 21.02 21.14 8.91
C ASP A 224 20.82 20.20 10.11
N ARG A 225 21.92 19.82 10.78
CA ARG A 225 21.87 18.96 11.98
C ARG A 225 21.08 19.58 13.11
N LYS A 226 21.19 20.89 13.30
CA LYS A 226 20.43 21.63 14.31
C LYS A 226 18.94 21.60 13.99
N MET A 227 18.54 21.84 12.75
CA MET A 227 17.13 21.81 12.33
C MET A 227 16.51 20.42 12.57
N TRP A 228 17.18 19.34 12.15
CA TRP A 228 16.72 17.97 12.43
C TRP A 228 16.58 17.68 13.92
N ALA A 229 17.53 18.16 14.74
CA ALA A 229 17.50 17.99 16.19
C ALA A 229 16.37 18.79 16.85
N GLU A 230 16.08 20.00 16.38
CA GLU A 230 14.97 20.84 16.89
C GLU A 230 13.60 20.25 16.56
N MET A 231 13.44 19.67 15.36
CA MET A 231 12.25 18.90 14.99
C MET A 231 12.19 17.53 15.66
N LYS A 232 13.30 17.09 16.28
CA LYS A 232 13.48 15.75 16.89
C LYS A 232 13.17 14.61 15.92
N MET A 233 13.66 14.76 14.69
CA MET A 233 13.46 13.81 13.61
C MET A 233 14.80 13.36 13.05
N ASN A 234 14.78 12.24 12.32
CA ASN A 234 15.97 11.65 11.75
C ASN A 234 15.86 11.62 10.21
N PRO A 235 16.81 12.20 9.45
CA PRO A 235 16.77 12.18 7.99
C PRO A 235 16.88 10.77 7.39
N THR A 236 17.23 9.76 8.18
CA THR A 236 17.26 8.37 7.73
C THR A 236 15.92 7.66 7.91
N ASP A 237 14.93 8.28 8.57
CA ASP A 237 13.65 7.65 8.90
C ASP A 237 12.68 7.69 7.70
N LEU A 238 12.83 6.72 6.79
CA LEU A 238 12.08 6.62 5.54
C LEU A 238 10.91 5.63 5.61
N ALA A 239 10.91 4.75 6.61
CA ALA A 239 9.89 3.72 6.85
C ALA A 239 9.83 3.46 8.36
N ASP A 240 8.62 3.40 8.92
CA ASP A 240 8.43 3.22 10.37
C ASP A 240 8.91 1.85 10.85
N VAL A 241 8.83 0.84 9.98
CA VAL A 241 9.30 -0.52 10.25
C VAL A 241 10.17 -0.96 9.07
N SER A 242 11.37 -1.43 9.39
CA SER A 242 12.38 -1.77 8.40
C SER A 242 12.53 -3.29 8.19
N GLY A 243 13.35 -3.68 7.22
CA GLY A 243 13.76 -5.06 6.95
C GLY A 243 14.52 -5.74 8.09
N ALA A 244 14.84 -5.02 9.18
CA ALA A 244 15.29 -5.65 10.43
C ALA A 244 14.17 -6.45 11.12
N THR A 245 12.91 -6.12 10.84
CA THR A 245 11.71 -6.78 11.38
C THR A 245 10.85 -7.38 10.27
N TYR A 246 10.80 -6.74 9.11
CA TYR A 246 10.07 -7.26 7.96
C TYR A 246 10.86 -8.23 7.09
N THR A 247 10.17 -9.29 6.68
CA THR A 247 10.52 -10.12 5.54
C THR A 247 9.58 -9.77 4.40
N TYR A 248 10.12 -9.28 3.28
CA TYR A 248 9.32 -8.88 2.13
C TYR A 248 9.01 -10.09 1.25
N LEU A 249 7.73 -10.28 0.93
CA LEU A 249 7.24 -11.43 0.19
C LEU A 249 6.80 -11.04 -1.22
N MET A 250 7.04 -11.94 -2.17
CA MET A 250 6.46 -11.89 -3.51
C MET A 250 5.60 -13.13 -3.72
N ASN A 251 4.30 -12.95 -3.93
CA ASN A 251 3.33 -14.05 -4.05
C ASN A 251 3.41 -15.04 -2.87
N GLY A 252 3.57 -14.52 -1.66
CA GLY A 252 3.66 -15.32 -0.43
C GLY A 252 4.99 -16.06 -0.26
N GLN A 253 6.01 -15.73 -1.05
CA GLN A 253 7.33 -16.33 -0.97
C GLN A 253 8.38 -15.32 -0.50
N ALA A 254 9.20 -15.74 0.47
CA ALA A 254 10.35 -14.98 0.89
C ALA A 254 11.43 -14.96 -0.22
N PRO A 255 12.41 -14.04 -0.15
CA PRO A 255 13.37 -13.84 -1.24
C PRO A 255 14.20 -15.09 -1.58
N ASP A 256 14.50 -15.94 -0.59
CA ASP A 256 15.22 -17.19 -0.77
C ASP A 256 14.37 -18.27 -1.46
N MET A 257 13.06 -18.30 -1.21
CA MET A 257 12.12 -19.23 -1.87
C MET A 257 11.96 -18.93 -3.38
N ASN A 258 12.05 -17.66 -3.77
CA ASN A 258 12.11 -17.20 -5.17
C ASN A 258 10.94 -17.69 -6.04
N TRP A 259 9.83 -16.95 -6.01
CA TRP A 259 8.69 -17.20 -6.91
C TRP A 259 9.14 -17.26 -8.38
N THR A 260 8.63 -18.21 -9.17
CA THR A 260 9.03 -18.37 -10.58
C THR A 260 7.83 -18.26 -11.53
N GLY A 261 7.89 -17.30 -12.47
CA GLY A 261 6.95 -17.15 -13.59
C GLY A 261 7.55 -17.68 -14.88
N LEU A 262 6.92 -18.68 -15.52
CA LEU A 262 7.46 -19.30 -16.74
C LEU A 262 7.09 -18.52 -18.00
N PHE A 263 7.98 -18.45 -18.99
CA PHE A 263 7.70 -17.80 -20.27
C PHE A 263 8.31 -18.54 -21.47
N LYS A 264 7.83 -18.25 -22.67
CA LYS A 264 8.52 -18.57 -23.91
C LYS A 264 9.30 -17.33 -24.39
N PRO A 265 10.57 -17.43 -24.78
CA PRO A 265 11.31 -16.26 -25.25
C PRO A 265 10.56 -15.53 -26.38
N GLY A 266 10.39 -14.22 -26.24
CA GLY A 266 9.62 -13.35 -27.15
C GLY A 266 8.11 -13.30 -26.89
N GLU A 267 7.58 -14.05 -25.91
CA GLU A 267 6.18 -13.95 -25.46
C GLU A 267 5.98 -12.64 -24.70
N ARG A 268 4.88 -11.93 -24.95
CA ARG A 268 4.46 -10.77 -24.17
C ARG A 268 3.69 -11.24 -22.94
N LEU A 269 4.27 -10.94 -21.78
CA LEU A 269 3.67 -11.22 -20.49
C LEU A 269 3.09 -9.94 -19.92
N ARG A 270 1.87 -10.02 -19.38
CA ARG A 270 1.37 -9.01 -18.47
C ARG A 270 1.72 -9.39 -17.03
N LEU A 271 2.45 -8.54 -16.34
CA LEU A 271 2.65 -8.66 -14.89
C LEU A 271 1.71 -7.67 -14.21
N ARG A 272 0.84 -8.19 -13.34
CA ARG A 272 -0.14 -7.44 -12.56
C ARG A 272 0.41 -7.23 -11.15
N PHE A 273 1.05 -6.10 -10.93
CA PHE A 273 1.61 -5.76 -9.63
C PHE A 273 0.54 -5.23 -8.69
N ILE A 274 0.55 -5.75 -7.47
CA ILE A 274 -0.30 -5.32 -6.36
C ILE A 274 0.61 -5.11 -5.17
N ASN A 275 0.59 -3.93 -4.56
CA ASN A 275 1.22 -3.75 -3.26
C ASN A 275 0.16 -3.88 -2.17
N GLY A 276 0.07 -5.07 -1.57
CA GLY A 276 -0.84 -5.37 -0.46
C GLY A 276 -0.11 -5.44 0.88
N SER A 277 0.97 -4.67 1.02
CA SER A 277 1.74 -4.57 2.27
C SER A 277 0.99 -3.76 3.32
N ALA A 278 1.32 -3.95 4.58
CA ALA A 278 0.78 -3.11 5.64
C ALA A 278 1.48 -1.75 5.69
N MET A 279 2.79 -1.68 5.44
CA MET A 279 3.59 -0.46 5.60
C MET A 279 4.59 -0.19 4.46
N SER A 280 4.91 -1.19 3.65
CA SER A 280 6.07 -1.13 2.78
C SER A 280 5.81 -0.60 1.37
N TYR A 281 6.60 0.39 0.97
CA TYR A 281 6.75 0.84 -0.41
C TYR A 281 7.85 0.04 -1.11
N PHE A 282 7.65 -0.26 -2.39
CA PHE A 282 8.65 -0.98 -3.19
C PHE A 282 9.07 -0.22 -4.43
N ASP A 283 10.37 -0.29 -4.74
CA ASP A 283 10.93 0.10 -6.03
C ASP A 283 11.18 -1.15 -6.86
N VAL A 284 10.41 -1.28 -7.94
CA VAL A 284 10.33 -2.49 -8.76
C VAL A 284 11.12 -2.31 -10.04
N ARG A 285 11.99 -3.27 -10.35
CA ARG A 285 12.74 -3.34 -11.61
C ARG A 285 12.97 -4.76 -12.09
N ILE A 286 13.23 -4.91 -13.38
CA ILE A 286 13.66 -6.15 -14.01
C ILE A 286 14.94 -5.86 -14.81
N PRO A 287 16.14 -6.07 -14.24
CA PRO A 287 17.39 -5.74 -14.92
C PRO A 287 17.47 -6.39 -16.31
N GLY A 288 17.73 -5.58 -17.34
CA GLY A 288 17.81 -6.03 -18.72
C GLY A 288 16.46 -6.24 -19.42
N LEU A 289 15.33 -5.88 -18.79
CA LEU A 289 13.99 -5.98 -19.37
C LEU A 289 13.17 -4.73 -19.08
N LYS A 290 12.76 -4.00 -20.13
CA LYS A 290 11.88 -2.84 -20.01
C LYS A 290 10.48 -3.27 -19.60
N MET A 291 9.85 -2.46 -18.76
CA MET A 291 8.44 -2.62 -18.37
C MET A 291 7.61 -1.54 -19.05
N THR A 292 6.56 -1.92 -19.76
CA THR A 292 5.61 -0.97 -20.34
C THR A 292 4.35 -0.94 -19.53
N VAL A 293 4.15 0.12 -18.73
CA VAL A 293 2.96 0.32 -17.90
C VAL A 293 1.75 0.57 -18.80
N VAL A 294 0.70 -0.23 -18.63
CA VAL A 294 -0.54 -0.17 -19.44
C VAL A 294 -1.81 0.01 -18.61
N ALA A 295 -1.75 -0.24 -17.30
CA ALA A 295 -2.82 0.11 -16.37
C ALA A 295 -2.26 0.58 -15.02
N SER A 296 -3.01 1.43 -14.33
CA SER A 296 -2.80 1.81 -12.94
C SER A 296 -4.14 1.77 -12.20
N ASP A 297 -4.18 1.17 -11.02
CA ASP A 297 -5.38 1.11 -10.15
C ASP A 297 -6.61 0.54 -10.87
N GLY A 298 -6.38 -0.50 -11.68
CA GLY A 298 -7.41 -1.14 -12.51
C GLY A 298 -7.88 -0.33 -13.72
N GLN A 299 -7.33 0.87 -13.97
CA GLN A 299 -7.67 1.73 -15.10
C GLN A 299 -6.62 1.68 -16.20
N TYR A 300 -7.04 1.57 -17.45
CA TYR A 300 -6.12 1.64 -18.59
C TYR A 300 -5.48 3.02 -18.71
N VAL A 301 -4.16 3.02 -18.94
CA VAL A 301 -3.38 4.24 -19.19
C VAL A 301 -2.73 4.17 -20.57
N LYS A 302 -2.36 5.34 -21.11
CA LYS A 302 -1.51 5.42 -22.30
C LYS A 302 -0.18 4.72 -21.97
N PRO A 303 0.30 3.79 -22.82
CA PRO A 303 1.48 3.01 -22.50
C PRO A 303 2.72 3.85 -22.21
N VAL A 304 3.42 3.56 -21.10
CA VAL A 304 4.69 4.22 -20.73
C VAL A 304 5.76 3.16 -20.48
N SER A 305 6.80 3.14 -21.31
CA SER A 305 7.96 2.25 -21.10
C SER A 305 8.96 2.85 -20.12
N VAL A 306 9.31 2.09 -19.08
CA VAL A 306 10.19 2.47 -17.96
C VAL A 306 11.15 1.34 -17.61
N ASP A 307 12.20 1.67 -16.84
CA ASP A 307 13.13 0.71 -16.24
C ASP A 307 12.72 0.32 -14.82
N GLU A 308 12.09 1.24 -14.10
CA GLU A 308 11.77 1.11 -12.69
C GLU A 308 10.50 1.92 -12.37
N PHE A 309 9.76 1.50 -11.35
CA PHE A 309 8.67 2.30 -10.78
C PHE A 309 8.61 2.08 -9.27
N ARG A 310 8.22 3.11 -8.53
CA ARG A 310 7.80 2.98 -7.12
C ARG A 310 6.31 2.62 -7.08
N ILE A 311 5.95 1.67 -6.25
CA ILE A 311 4.55 1.29 -5.99
C ILE A 311 4.23 1.53 -4.51
N ALA A 312 3.28 2.44 -4.26
CA ALA A 312 2.82 2.74 -2.91
C ALA A 312 1.93 1.62 -2.36
N VAL A 313 1.74 1.58 -1.04
CA VAL A 313 0.79 0.64 -0.44
C VAL A 313 -0.59 0.87 -1.06
N ALA A 314 -1.25 -0.23 -1.44
CA ALA A 314 -2.55 -0.26 -2.07
C ALA A 314 -2.66 0.28 -3.50
N GLU A 315 -1.55 0.57 -4.18
CA GLU A 315 -1.54 0.80 -5.63
C GLU A 315 -1.48 -0.53 -6.41
N THR A 316 -1.97 -0.49 -7.65
CA THR A 316 -1.76 -1.56 -8.63
C THR A 316 -1.20 -1.01 -9.93
N TYR A 317 -0.33 -1.79 -10.58
CA TYR A 317 0.20 -1.48 -11.92
C TYR A 317 0.23 -2.74 -12.77
N ASP A 318 -0.31 -2.65 -13.98
CA ASP A 318 -0.13 -3.69 -14.98
C ASP A 318 0.95 -3.26 -15.97
N VAL A 319 1.95 -4.11 -16.18
CA VAL A 319 3.01 -3.86 -17.15
C VAL A 319 3.13 -5.00 -18.15
N ILE A 320 3.46 -4.64 -19.40
CA ILE A 320 3.83 -5.59 -20.43
C ILE A 320 5.35 -5.70 -20.49
N VAL A 321 5.84 -6.94 -20.51
CA VAL A 321 7.25 -7.28 -20.69
C VAL A 321 7.40 -8.33 -21.79
N GLU A 322 8.52 -8.31 -22.51
CA GLU A 322 8.80 -9.24 -23.61
C GLU A 322 10.19 -9.87 -23.38
N PRO A 323 10.31 -10.88 -22.49
CA PRO A 323 11.59 -11.48 -22.13
C PRO A 323 12.18 -12.31 -23.28
N THR A 324 13.48 -12.13 -23.54
CA THR A 324 14.20 -12.81 -24.63
C THR A 324 15.37 -13.68 -24.15
N GLN A 325 15.93 -13.40 -22.97
CA GLN A 325 16.95 -14.23 -22.32
C GLN A 325 16.34 -15.45 -21.64
N GLU A 326 17.16 -16.32 -21.05
CA GLU A 326 16.66 -17.53 -20.37
C GLU A 326 16.01 -17.24 -19.00
N ALA A 327 16.44 -16.18 -18.32
CA ALA A 327 15.90 -15.78 -17.03
C ALA A 327 16.11 -14.29 -16.75
N TYR A 328 15.20 -13.71 -15.96
CA TYR A 328 15.26 -12.35 -15.45
C TYR A 328 14.84 -12.32 -13.99
N THR A 329 15.52 -11.53 -13.16
CA THR A 329 15.12 -11.31 -11.76
C THR A 329 14.06 -10.22 -11.71
N LEU A 330 12.87 -10.56 -11.22
CA LEU A 330 11.87 -9.59 -10.78
C LEU A 330 12.29 -9.10 -9.39
N PHE A 331 12.71 -7.85 -9.27
CA PHE A 331 13.31 -7.32 -8.05
C PHE A 331 12.47 -6.16 -7.49
N ALA A 332 12.10 -6.24 -6.22
CA ALA A 332 11.32 -5.22 -5.52
C ALA A 332 12.00 -4.88 -4.20
N GLN A 333 12.80 -3.83 -4.17
CA GLN A 333 13.47 -3.39 -2.93
C GLN A 333 12.60 -2.43 -2.13
N SER A 334 12.71 -2.45 -0.81
CA SER A 334 12.02 -1.49 0.04
C SER A 334 12.54 -0.06 -0.19
N MET A 335 11.65 0.93 -0.05
CA MET A 335 11.99 2.35 -0.23
C MET A 335 13.16 2.81 0.67
N ASP A 336 13.26 2.27 1.88
CA ASP A 336 14.29 2.56 2.88
C ASP A 336 15.62 1.78 2.66
N ARG A 337 15.67 0.92 1.63
CA ARG A 337 16.82 0.09 1.24
C ARG A 337 17.28 -0.90 2.31
N THR A 338 16.38 -1.36 3.17
CA THR A 338 16.72 -2.34 4.23
C THR A 338 16.44 -3.78 3.84
N GLY A 339 15.77 -4.04 2.72
CA GLY A 339 15.66 -5.36 2.13
C GLY A 339 14.90 -5.35 0.80
N TYR A 340 14.52 -6.54 0.33
CA TYR A 340 13.81 -6.70 -0.94
C TYR A 340 12.97 -7.97 -0.95
N ALA A 341 11.96 -8.01 -1.82
CA ALA A 341 11.33 -9.22 -2.33
C ALA A 341 11.90 -9.54 -3.73
N ARG A 342 11.93 -10.82 -4.10
CA ARG A 342 12.31 -11.22 -5.46
C ARG A 342 11.54 -12.41 -5.99
N GLY A 343 11.51 -12.49 -7.31
CA GLY A 343 11.11 -13.65 -8.08
C GLY A 343 11.93 -13.75 -9.36
N THR A 344 11.69 -14.80 -10.14
CA THR A 344 12.36 -15.05 -11.40
C THR A 344 11.33 -15.25 -12.50
N LEU A 345 11.46 -14.50 -13.59
CA LEU A 345 10.87 -14.90 -14.86
C LEU A 345 11.86 -15.87 -15.52
N ALA A 346 11.43 -17.05 -15.94
CA ALA A 346 12.33 -18.05 -16.51
C ALA A 346 11.71 -18.79 -17.71
N ALA A 347 12.56 -19.15 -18.68
CA ALA A 347 12.17 -20.00 -19.81
C ALA A 347 11.84 -21.45 -19.39
N ARG A 348 12.37 -21.89 -18.24
CA ARG A 348 12.11 -23.20 -17.63
C ARG A 348 12.30 -23.16 -16.11
N ALA A 349 11.64 -24.06 -15.39
CA ALA A 349 11.73 -24.15 -13.94
C ALA A 349 13.18 -24.40 -13.47
N GLY A 350 13.55 -23.79 -12.34
CA GLY A 350 14.86 -23.93 -11.70
C GLY A 350 15.96 -23.01 -12.24
N LEU A 351 15.68 -22.19 -13.26
CA LEU A 351 16.59 -21.10 -13.64
C LEU A 351 16.44 -19.92 -12.69
N SER A 352 17.52 -19.14 -12.55
CA SER A 352 17.55 -17.85 -11.84
C SER A 352 18.52 -16.94 -12.56
N ALA A 353 18.21 -15.65 -12.58
CA ALA A 353 19.17 -14.61 -12.95
C ALA A 353 19.87 -14.08 -11.68
N PRO A 354 20.98 -13.33 -11.81
CA PRO A 354 21.63 -12.67 -10.68
C PRO A 354 20.67 -11.74 -9.94
N VAL A 355 20.76 -11.72 -8.62
CA VAL A 355 20.03 -10.75 -7.79
C VAL A 355 20.81 -9.43 -7.81
N PRO A 356 20.19 -8.31 -8.20
CA PRO A 356 20.85 -7.00 -8.16
C PRO A 356 21.27 -6.63 -6.73
N PRO A 357 22.35 -5.84 -6.57
CA PRO A 357 22.59 -5.17 -5.30
C PRO A 357 21.45 -4.20 -4.97
N LEU A 358 21.23 -3.96 -3.67
CA LEU A 358 20.41 -2.85 -3.21
C LEU A 358 21.04 -1.52 -3.63
N ASP A 359 20.21 -0.55 -4.00
CA ASP A 359 20.69 0.80 -4.26
C ASP A 359 21.14 1.48 -2.96
N PRO A 360 21.97 2.54 -3.04
CA PRO A 360 22.33 3.36 -1.88
C PRO A 360 21.09 3.90 -1.15
N ARG A 361 21.16 3.95 0.18
CA ARG A 361 20.08 4.50 1.02
C ARG A 361 19.93 6.00 0.78
N PRO A 362 18.71 6.49 0.48
CA PRO A 362 18.48 7.93 0.40
C PRO A 362 18.44 8.57 1.79
N LEU A 363 18.51 9.90 1.81
CA LEU A 363 18.21 10.72 2.98
C LEU A 363 17.03 11.62 2.66
N VAL A 364 16.18 11.85 3.64
CA VAL A 364 15.19 12.94 3.59
C VAL A 364 15.94 14.26 3.74
N THR A 365 15.62 15.24 2.90
CA THR A 365 16.14 16.61 3.00
C THR A 365 15.06 17.58 3.45
N MET A 366 15.45 18.76 3.94
CA MET A 366 14.48 19.83 4.28
C MET A 366 13.67 20.27 3.06
N ASP A 367 14.28 20.27 1.88
CA ASP A 367 13.59 20.57 0.63
C ASP A 367 12.51 19.51 0.32
N ASP A 368 12.76 18.24 0.68
CA ASP A 368 11.77 17.18 0.54
C ASP A 368 10.57 17.42 1.44
N THR A 369 10.73 17.92 2.66
CA THR A 369 9.63 18.15 3.61
C THR A 369 8.89 19.47 3.39
N GLY A 370 9.28 20.27 2.38
CA GLY A 370 8.67 21.58 2.14
C GLY A 370 9.18 22.68 3.08
N MET A 371 10.25 22.40 3.82
CA MET A 371 10.95 23.32 4.74
C MET A 371 12.25 23.88 4.14
N GLY A 372 12.49 23.62 2.85
CA GLY A 372 13.64 24.14 2.10
C GLY A 372 13.67 25.66 2.01
N GLY A 373 14.87 26.25 2.03
CA GLY A 373 15.07 27.69 1.84
C GLY A 373 14.91 28.58 3.08
N MET A 374 14.91 28.01 4.29
CA MET A 374 14.99 28.80 5.54
C MET A 374 16.31 29.56 5.62
N ASP A 375 16.30 30.83 5.20
CA ASP A 375 17.45 31.72 5.38
C ASP A 375 17.64 32.00 6.88
N HIS A 376 18.82 31.71 7.42
CA HIS A 376 19.12 31.64 8.87
C HIS A 376 18.85 32.95 9.65
N GLY A 377 18.66 34.08 8.95
CA GLY A 377 18.28 35.36 9.56
C GLY A 377 16.82 35.44 10.03
N SER A 378 15.92 34.64 9.45
CA SER A 378 14.48 34.71 9.74
C SER A 378 14.07 34.00 11.04
N MET A 379 14.82 32.98 11.48
CA MET A 379 14.54 32.28 12.74
C MET A 379 14.95 33.04 14.01
N GLN A 380 15.92 33.95 13.93
CA GLN A 380 16.36 34.73 15.11
C GLN A 380 15.31 35.74 15.59
N GLY A 381 14.34 36.10 14.74
CA GLY A 381 13.24 36.99 15.10
C GLY A 381 12.12 36.33 15.90
N MET A 382 11.96 35.00 15.80
CA MET A 382 10.84 34.28 16.42
C MET A 382 11.12 33.84 17.85
N SER A 383 12.39 33.64 18.24
CA SER A 383 12.75 33.22 19.61
C SER A 383 12.76 34.35 20.65
N ARG A 384 12.33 35.58 20.29
CA ARG A 384 12.38 36.76 21.17
C ARG A 384 11.09 37.57 21.27
N MET A 385 9.97 37.12 20.70
CA MET A 385 8.70 37.84 20.81
C MET A 385 7.90 37.34 22.01
N ASP A 386 7.77 38.20 23.02
CA ASP A 386 6.86 38.06 24.15
C ASP A 386 5.43 38.37 23.70
N ASP A 387 4.44 37.58 24.12
CA ASP A 387 3.03 37.59 23.67
C ASP A 387 2.33 38.96 23.77
N GLY A 388 2.89 39.91 24.55
CA GLY A 388 2.33 41.24 24.77
C GLY A 388 2.55 42.28 23.66
N GLN A 389 3.43 42.03 22.68
CA GLN A 389 3.79 43.05 21.65
C GLN A 389 3.15 42.84 20.27
N MET A 390 2.27 41.83 20.12
CA MET A 390 1.63 41.49 18.84
C MET A 390 0.34 42.27 18.52
N GLN A 391 -0.14 43.16 19.41
CA GLN A 391 -1.43 43.85 19.22
C GLN A 391 -1.37 45.13 18.34
N GLY A 392 -0.22 45.47 17.77
CA GLY A 392 -0.06 46.75 17.05
C GLY A 392 0.72 46.69 15.74
N MET A 393 1.05 45.50 15.21
CA MET A 393 1.78 45.42 13.94
C MET A 393 0.83 45.49 12.75
N ASP A 394 1.03 46.51 11.91
CA ASP A 394 0.41 46.64 10.61
C ASP A 394 0.99 45.58 9.65
N HIS A 395 0.19 44.56 9.34
CA HIS A 395 0.57 43.45 8.46
C HIS A 395 0.92 43.87 7.03
N SER A 396 0.65 45.13 6.63
CA SER A 396 0.97 45.64 5.30
C SER A 396 2.45 45.95 5.06
N GLN A 397 3.30 45.93 6.10
CA GLN A 397 4.74 46.23 5.99
C GLN A 397 5.68 45.02 6.02
N MET A 398 5.16 43.78 6.05
CA MET A 398 5.98 42.57 5.93
C MET A 398 6.07 42.10 4.46
N GLN A 399 6.81 42.84 3.63
CA GLN A 399 7.20 42.35 2.30
C GLN A 399 8.14 41.13 2.45
N GLY A 400 7.62 39.94 2.14
CA GLY A 400 8.34 38.66 2.23
C GLY A 400 7.51 37.47 2.73
N MET A 401 6.28 37.70 3.22
CA MET A 401 5.37 36.63 3.66
C MET A 401 4.29 36.24 2.63
N ASP A 402 4.28 36.86 1.44
CA ASP A 402 3.46 36.40 0.32
C ASP A 402 3.96 35.03 -0.17
N GLY A 403 3.32 33.95 0.29
CA GLY A 403 3.63 32.59 -0.16
C GLY A 403 3.80 31.53 0.94
N MET A 404 3.66 31.88 2.23
CA MET A 404 3.57 30.84 3.26
C MET A 404 2.24 30.09 3.15
N LEU A 405 2.31 28.76 3.24
CA LEU A 405 1.13 27.92 3.28
C LEU A 405 0.29 28.25 4.52
N SER A 406 -1.03 28.39 4.33
CA SER A 406 -1.96 28.56 5.45
C SER A 406 -2.30 27.19 6.05
N HIS A 407 -2.29 27.11 7.38
CA HIS A 407 -2.68 25.90 8.10
C HIS A 407 -4.03 26.10 8.81
N PRO A 408 -4.84 25.04 8.95
CA PRO A 408 -6.03 25.03 9.80
C PRO A 408 -5.73 25.45 11.24
N ASP A 409 -6.65 26.21 11.87
CA ASP A 409 -6.53 26.63 13.28
C ASP A 409 -6.38 25.44 14.24
N THR A 410 -6.90 24.26 13.87
CA THR A 410 -6.81 23.03 14.65
C THR A 410 -5.39 22.47 14.75
N GLU A 411 -4.45 22.94 13.93
CA GLU A 411 -3.04 22.53 13.98
C GLU A 411 -2.20 23.46 14.85
N LYS A 412 -2.67 24.69 15.11
CA LYS A 412 -1.95 25.68 15.89
C LYS A 412 -1.83 25.24 17.35
N ASP A 413 -0.59 25.25 17.86
CA ASP A 413 -0.26 24.84 19.23
C ASP A 413 -0.76 23.43 19.59
N ASN A 414 -0.95 22.58 18.57
CA ASN A 414 -1.51 21.25 18.75
C ASN A 414 -0.40 20.27 19.16
N PRO A 415 -0.46 19.65 20.35
CA PRO A 415 0.58 18.74 20.83
C PRO A 415 0.61 17.40 20.08
N LEU A 416 -0.23 17.20 19.07
CA LEU A 416 -0.28 16.05 18.18
C LEU A 416 0.21 16.37 16.76
N VAL A 417 0.70 17.58 16.52
CA VAL A 417 1.30 18.02 15.26
C VAL A 417 2.72 18.52 15.56
N ASP A 418 3.74 17.84 15.04
CA ASP A 418 5.15 18.22 15.24
C ASP A 418 5.84 18.78 13.99
N MET A 419 5.14 18.78 12.84
CA MET A 419 5.61 19.34 11.59
C MET A 419 4.47 19.98 10.80
N GLN A 420 4.79 21.08 10.11
CA GLN A 420 3.93 21.78 9.15
C GLN A 420 4.77 22.17 7.92
N ALA A 421 4.32 21.83 6.72
CA ALA A 421 5.06 22.18 5.51
C ALA A 421 4.89 23.69 5.22
N MET A 422 6.01 24.42 5.15
CA MET A 422 5.96 25.87 4.91
C MET A 422 5.65 26.22 3.44
N SER A 423 6.09 25.35 2.54
CA SER A 423 5.85 25.44 1.10
C SER A 423 5.62 24.04 0.54
N VAL A 424 4.72 23.92 -0.43
CA VAL A 424 4.40 22.63 -1.04
C VAL A 424 4.49 22.69 -2.54
N LYS A 425 4.86 21.56 -3.14
CA LYS A 425 4.95 21.39 -4.60
C LYS A 425 4.07 20.23 -5.08
N PRO A 426 3.53 20.30 -6.30
CA PRO A 426 2.82 19.19 -6.90
C PRO A 426 3.65 17.92 -7.05
N LYS A 427 4.98 17.99 -7.22
CA LYS A 427 5.89 16.82 -7.32
C LYS A 427 5.33 15.66 -8.16
N LEU A 428 4.68 15.95 -9.30
CA LEU A 428 4.08 14.93 -10.16
C LEU A 428 5.13 14.26 -11.04
N ASP A 429 6.17 15.01 -11.40
CA ASP A 429 7.34 14.63 -12.18
C ASP A 429 8.53 14.16 -11.32
N ASP A 430 8.37 14.14 -10.00
CA ASP A 430 9.39 13.65 -9.08
C ASP A 430 9.29 12.11 -8.96
N PRO A 431 10.35 11.36 -9.31
CA PRO A 431 10.37 9.90 -9.15
C PRO A 431 10.45 9.47 -7.67
N GLY A 432 10.73 10.39 -6.76
CA GLY A 432 10.81 10.16 -5.32
C GLY A 432 12.22 9.93 -4.79
N MET A 433 12.34 9.98 -3.47
CA MET A 433 13.63 9.84 -2.76
C MET A 433 14.31 8.50 -3.10
N GLY A 434 15.60 8.56 -3.44
CA GLY A 434 16.40 7.39 -3.83
C GLY A 434 16.21 6.91 -5.27
N LEU A 435 15.38 7.61 -6.05
CA LEU A 435 15.14 7.32 -7.47
C LEU A 435 15.56 8.47 -8.41
N ARG A 436 15.80 9.67 -7.86
CA ARG A 436 16.38 10.81 -8.58
C ARG A 436 17.81 10.48 -9.04
N ASP A 437 18.12 10.85 -10.28
CA ASP A 437 19.47 10.75 -10.88
C ASP A 437 20.13 9.36 -10.80
N ASN A 438 19.33 8.29 -10.70
CA ASN A 438 19.82 6.91 -10.56
C ASN A 438 20.22 6.24 -11.89
N GLY A 439 20.19 6.98 -13.00
CA GLY A 439 20.53 6.52 -14.35
C GLY A 439 19.46 5.65 -15.03
N ARG A 440 18.28 5.49 -14.44
CA ARG A 440 17.16 4.70 -14.96
C ARG A 440 15.98 5.60 -15.31
N LYS A 441 15.15 5.18 -16.28
CA LYS A 441 13.87 5.83 -16.52
C LYS A 441 12.85 5.34 -15.49
N VAL A 442 12.52 6.19 -14.53
CA VAL A 442 11.57 5.87 -13.46
C VAL A 442 10.19 6.40 -13.81
N LEU A 443 9.14 5.60 -13.58
CA LEU A 443 7.75 6.06 -13.72
C LEU A 443 7.43 7.17 -12.71
N THR A 444 6.80 8.25 -13.18
CA THR A 444 6.27 9.33 -12.34
C THR A 444 4.76 9.48 -12.56
N TYR A 445 4.06 10.16 -11.65
CA TYR A 445 2.63 10.45 -11.85
C TYR A 445 2.41 11.35 -13.09
N SER A 446 3.39 12.18 -13.46
CA SER A 446 3.32 13.02 -14.64
C SER A 446 3.35 12.24 -15.95
N ASP A 447 3.82 10.99 -15.95
CA ASP A 447 3.78 10.09 -17.11
C ASP A 447 2.41 9.43 -17.31
N LEU A 448 1.62 9.28 -16.24
CA LEU A 448 0.36 8.54 -16.28
C LEU A 448 -0.77 9.36 -16.90
N ARG A 449 -1.38 8.84 -17.97
CA ARG A 449 -2.57 9.43 -18.59
C ARG A 449 -3.63 8.37 -18.84
N SER A 450 -4.86 8.58 -18.38
CA SER A 450 -5.98 7.70 -18.72
C SER A 450 -6.20 7.65 -20.25
N THR A 451 -6.70 6.53 -20.75
CA THR A 451 -7.03 6.36 -22.18
C THR A 451 -8.34 7.06 -22.59
N PHE A 452 -9.06 7.61 -21.63
CA PHE A 452 -10.32 8.32 -21.79
C PHE A 452 -10.21 9.78 -21.28
N PRO A 453 -11.05 10.71 -21.77
CA PRO A 453 -11.14 12.08 -21.24
C PRO A 453 -11.78 12.09 -19.84
N ALA A 454 -11.70 13.21 -19.12
CA ALA A 454 -12.34 13.37 -17.80
C ALA A 454 -13.79 12.83 -17.79
N PRO A 455 -14.10 11.77 -17.00
CA PRO A 455 -15.41 11.12 -17.09
C PRO A 455 -16.57 11.98 -16.62
N ASP A 456 -16.30 12.95 -15.75
CA ASP A 456 -17.21 14.03 -15.38
C ASP A 456 -16.53 15.37 -15.68
N GLY A 457 -16.97 15.98 -16.78
CA GLY A 457 -16.44 17.25 -17.30
C GLY A 457 -16.95 18.50 -16.58
N ARG A 458 -17.78 18.34 -15.53
CA ARG A 458 -18.20 19.48 -14.71
C ARG A 458 -17.01 19.99 -13.90
N GLU A 459 -16.93 21.31 -13.77
CA GLU A 459 -16.01 21.91 -12.82
C GLU A 459 -16.45 21.62 -11.37
N PRO A 460 -15.50 21.41 -10.44
CA PRO A 460 -15.83 21.22 -9.03
C PRO A 460 -16.61 22.41 -8.45
N GLY A 461 -17.73 22.13 -7.78
CA GLY A 461 -18.55 23.16 -7.13
C GLY A 461 -17.94 23.69 -5.82
N ARG A 462 -17.03 22.92 -5.20
CA ARG A 462 -16.25 23.32 -4.02
C ARG A 462 -14.97 22.50 -3.88
N THR A 463 -14.07 22.99 -3.05
CA THR A 463 -12.83 22.32 -2.66
C THR A 463 -12.88 21.94 -1.18
N ILE A 464 -12.41 20.75 -0.85
CA ILE A 464 -12.06 20.33 0.50
C ILE A 464 -10.54 20.21 0.55
N GLU A 465 -9.90 21.03 1.37
CA GLU A 465 -8.46 20.92 1.63
C GLU A 465 -8.23 20.16 2.93
N LEU A 466 -7.31 19.19 2.88
CA LEU A 466 -6.97 18.31 3.97
C LEU A 466 -5.45 18.21 4.10
N HIS A 467 -4.97 18.54 5.29
CA HIS A 467 -3.58 18.46 5.70
C HIS A 467 -3.33 17.09 6.34
N LEU A 468 -2.44 16.30 5.76
CA LEU A 468 -1.94 15.06 6.35
C LEU A 468 -0.97 15.47 7.45
N THR A 469 -1.35 15.22 8.69
CA THR A 469 -0.68 15.71 9.89
C THR A 469 -0.30 14.54 10.78
N GLY A 470 0.67 14.75 11.66
CA GLY A 470 1.03 13.75 12.64
C GLY A 470 2.08 14.24 13.61
N HIS A 471 2.45 13.33 14.50
CA HIS A 471 3.55 13.50 15.43
C HIS A 471 4.39 12.23 15.43
N MET A 472 5.63 12.36 14.97
CA MET A 472 6.61 11.28 14.88
C MET A 472 6.87 10.68 16.26
N GLU A 473 7.39 11.44 17.24
CA GLU A 473 7.77 10.86 18.55
C GLU A 473 6.61 10.18 19.29
N LYS A 474 5.37 10.69 19.14
CA LYS A 474 4.18 10.11 19.77
C LYS A 474 3.50 9.04 18.92
N PHE A 475 3.90 8.93 17.66
CA PHE A 475 3.35 8.04 16.65
C PHE A 475 1.82 8.18 16.54
N VAL A 476 1.37 9.42 16.32
CA VAL A 476 -0.04 9.79 16.14
C VAL A 476 -0.22 10.42 14.76
N TRP A 477 -1.31 10.09 14.08
CA TRP A 477 -1.55 10.53 12.72
C TRP A 477 -2.98 11.04 12.56
N SER A 478 -3.19 12.02 11.69
CA SER A 478 -4.49 12.68 11.52
C SER A 478 -4.62 13.40 10.19
N PHE A 479 -5.83 13.89 9.92
CA PHE A 479 -6.02 15.00 8.99
C PHE A 479 -6.27 16.29 9.78
N ASN A 480 -5.76 17.44 9.34
CA ASN A 480 -5.94 18.77 9.93
C ASN A 480 -5.65 18.84 11.44
N GLY A 481 -4.73 18.03 11.97
CA GLY A 481 -4.46 17.92 13.41
C GLY A 481 -5.58 17.29 14.26
N VAL A 482 -6.65 16.77 13.64
CA VAL A 482 -7.81 16.19 14.33
C VAL A 482 -7.81 14.67 14.19
N LYS A 483 -7.63 13.97 15.32
CA LYS A 483 -7.72 12.51 15.41
C LYS A 483 -9.12 12.02 14.99
N PHE A 484 -9.18 10.83 14.40
CA PHE A 484 -10.45 10.29 13.88
C PHE A 484 -11.59 10.25 14.89
N SER A 485 -11.33 9.91 16.16
CA SER A 485 -12.37 9.87 17.21
C SER A 485 -13.07 11.21 17.46
N ASP A 486 -12.44 12.33 17.12
CA ASP A 486 -13.00 13.67 17.28
C ASP A 486 -13.41 14.29 15.92
N ALA A 487 -13.13 13.62 14.80
CA ALA A 487 -13.33 14.16 13.47
C ALA A 487 -14.80 14.03 13.03
N ALA A 488 -15.39 15.15 12.60
CA ALA A 488 -16.67 15.12 11.92
C ALA A 488 -16.55 14.44 10.54
N PRO A 489 -17.60 13.73 10.07
CA PRO A 489 -17.62 13.19 8.72
C PRO A 489 -17.49 14.28 7.65
N LEU A 490 -16.77 13.97 6.57
CA LEU A 490 -16.79 14.75 5.34
C LEU A 490 -18.14 14.53 4.66
N LEU A 491 -19.04 15.50 4.79
CA LEU A 491 -20.37 15.43 4.20
C LEU A 491 -20.30 15.79 2.72
N LEU A 492 -20.77 14.87 1.86
CA LEU A 492 -20.92 15.07 0.43
C LEU A 492 -22.40 14.95 0.03
N LYS A 493 -22.83 15.77 -0.91
CA LYS A 493 -24.15 15.67 -1.54
C LYS A 493 -24.09 14.76 -2.75
N TYR A 494 -25.01 13.81 -2.83
CA TYR A 494 -25.10 12.87 -3.95
C TYR A 494 -25.21 13.62 -5.30
N GLY A 495 -24.35 13.24 -6.25
CA GLY A 495 -24.23 13.85 -7.57
C GLY A 495 -23.37 15.13 -7.62
N GLU A 496 -22.91 15.67 -6.49
CA GLU A 496 -21.98 16.80 -6.50
C GLU A 496 -20.62 16.40 -7.08
N ARG A 497 -19.96 17.38 -7.71
CA ARG A 497 -18.56 17.27 -8.15
C ARG A 497 -17.75 18.19 -7.26
N LEU A 498 -16.75 17.65 -6.56
CA LEU A 498 -15.88 18.42 -5.69
C LEU A 498 -14.41 18.13 -6.00
N ARG A 499 -13.55 19.00 -5.49
CA ARG A 499 -12.10 18.82 -5.49
C ARG A 499 -11.66 18.48 -4.08
N ILE A 500 -10.80 17.48 -3.95
CA ILE A 500 -10.06 17.23 -2.72
C ILE A 500 -8.61 17.64 -2.98
N VAL A 501 -8.08 18.46 -2.08
CA VAL A 501 -6.67 18.87 -2.05
C VAL A 501 -6.04 18.24 -0.83
N LEU A 502 -4.99 17.46 -1.03
CA LEU A 502 -4.18 16.88 0.02
C LEU A 502 -2.85 17.64 0.11
N ILE A 503 -2.47 17.99 1.33
CA ILE A 503 -1.21 18.65 1.65
C ILE A 503 -0.50 17.74 2.65
N ASN A 504 0.71 17.29 2.35
CA ASN A 504 1.47 16.47 3.28
C ASN A 504 2.41 17.33 4.13
N ASP A 505 2.02 17.53 5.38
CA ASP A 505 2.78 18.29 6.37
C ASP A 505 3.84 17.46 7.08
N THR A 506 3.88 16.15 6.82
CA THR A 506 4.76 15.21 7.52
C THR A 506 6.00 14.88 6.69
N MET A 507 6.99 14.26 7.34
CA MET A 507 8.17 13.70 6.68
C MET A 507 7.95 12.32 6.03
N MET A 508 6.77 11.74 6.18
CA MET A 508 6.44 10.40 5.65
C MET A 508 5.60 10.51 4.39
N THR A 509 5.77 9.57 3.47
CA THR A 509 4.86 9.42 2.32
C THR A 509 3.56 8.76 2.80
N HIS A 510 2.41 9.23 2.31
CA HIS A 510 1.10 8.65 2.66
C HIS A 510 0.30 8.27 1.40
N PRO A 511 -0.06 6.98 1.21
CA PRO A 511 -0.97 6.55 0.18
C PRO A 511 -2.39 6.73 0.68
N ILE A 512 -3.13 7.70 0.16
CA ILE A 512 -4.49 8.00 0.62
C ILE A 512 -5.52 7.30 -0.27
N HIS A 513 -6.38 6.48 0.35
CA HIS A 513 -7.42 5.72 -0.31
C HIS A 513 -8.81 6.26 0.03
N LEU A 514 -9.66 6.43 -0.99
CA LEU A 514 -11.07 6.75 -0.87
C LEU A 514 -11.92 5.56 -1.32
N HIS A 515 -12.74 5.05 -0.41
CA HIS A 515 -13.65 3.95 -0.74
C HIS A 515 -14.84 4.42 -1.59
N GLY A 516 -15.37 3.50 -2.40
CA GLY A 516 -16.66 3.63 -3.08
C GLY A 516 -16.71 4.62 -4.27
N MET A 517 -15.69 5.44 -4.47
CA MET A 517 -15.63 6.47 -5.50
C MET A 517 -14.24 6.54 -6.13
N TRP A 518 -14.13 7.14 -7.31
CA TRP A 518 -12.85 7.34 -8.00
C TRP A 518 -12.21 8.68 -7.66
N SER A 519 -10.88 8.70 -7.64
CA SER A 519 -10.05 9.90 -7.57
C SER A 519 -9.54 10.24 -8.98
N ASP A 520 -10.05 11.32 -9.56
CA ASP A 520 -9.59 11.83 -10.85
C ASP A 520 -8.43 12.82 -10.62
N LEU A 521 -7.18 12.33 -10.63
CA LEU A 521 -5.97 13.12 -10.36
C LEU A 521 -5.83 14.28 -11.35
N GLU A 522 -5.46 15.45 -10.83
CA GLU A 522 -5.23 16.67 -11.58
C GLU A 522 -3.75 17.09 -11.58
N ASP A 523 -3.34 17.80 -12.63
CA ASP A 523 -2.09 18.56 -12.63
C ASP A 523 -2.21 19.90 -11.87
N GLU A 524 -1.14 20.68 -11.79
CA GLU A 524 -1.13 21.98 -11.12
C GLU A 524 -2.09 23.03 -11.72
N ASN A 525 -2.54 22.81 -12.96
CA ASN A 525 -3.48 23.66 -13.67
C ASN A 525 -4.92 23.12 -13.58
N GLY A 526 -5.15 22.11 -12.74
CA GLY A 526 -6.45 21.47 -12.55
C GLY A 526 -6.88 20.57 -13.71
N GLN A 527 -5.98 20.21 -14.64
CA GLN A 527 -6.32 19.36 -15.78
C GLN A 527 -6.30 17.89 -15.37
N PHE A 528 -7.31 17.13 -15.82
CA PHE A 528 -7.38 15.69 -15.56
C PHE A 528 -6.20 14.93 -16.18
N MET A 529 -5.55 14.09 -15.37
CA MET A 529 -4.43 13.26 -15.78
C MET A 529 -4.82 11.78 -15.86
N VAL A 530 -5.13 11.19 -14.71
CA VAL A 530 -5.37 9.76 -14.55
C VAL A 530 -6.40 9.51 -13.46
N ARG A 531 -7.25 8.52 -13.66
CA ARG A 531 -8.18 8.02 -12.64
C ARG A 531 -7.49 6.94 -11.79
N LYS A 532 -7.57 7.07 -10.48
CA LYS A 532 -6.94 6.18 -9.49
C LYS A 532 -7.89 5.92 -8.32
N HIS A 533 -7.63 4.86 -7.54
CA HIS A 533 -8.32 4.61 -6.27
C HIS A 533 -7.45 4.96 -5.07
N THR A 534 -6.12 4.99 -5.22
CA THR A 534 -5.16 5.33 -4.16
C THR A 534 -4.27 6.45 -4.68
N ILE A 535 -4.12 7.54 -3.93
CA ILE A 535 -3.26 8.68 -4.31
C ILE A 535 -2.09 8.77 -3.34
N ASP A 536 -0.88 8.54 -3.85
CA ASP A 536 0.34 8.74 -3.09
C ASP A 536 0.65 10.24 -2.91
N VAL A 537 0.97 10.63 -1.67
CA VAL A 537 1.32 12.00 -1.31
C VAL A 537 2.68 11.99 -0.60
N PRO A 538 3.78 12.28 -1.33
CA PRO A 538 5.12 12.42 -0.75
C PRO A 538 5.22 13.57 0.28
N PRO A 539 6.26 13.59 1.13
CA PRO A 539 6.52 14.70 2.04
C PRO A 539 6.54 16.05 1.31
N GLY A 540 6.03 17.10 1.96
CA GLY A 540 6.02 18.47 1.41
C GLY A 540 5.30 18.60 0.06
N ALA A 541 4.44 17.64 -0.29
CA ALA A 541 3.75 17.61 -1.56
C ALA A 541 2.30 18.05 -1.42
N LYS A 542 1.78 18.63 -2.50
CA LYS A 542 0.35 18.89 -2.70
C LYS A 542 -0.19 17.98 -3.81
N ARG A 543 -1.35 17.36 -3.59
CA ARG A 543 -2.08 16.58 -4.61
C ARG A 543 -3.50 17.10 -4.69
N SER A 544 -4.01 17.27 -5.89
CA SER A 544 -5.42 17.62 -6.12
C SER A 544 -6.08 16.59 -7.02
N TYR A 545 -7.29 16.19 -6.67
CA TYR A 545 -8.09 15.29 -7.49
C TYR A 545 -9.57 15.63 -7.38
N ARG A 546 -10.33 15.34 -8.43
CA ARG A 546 -11.78 15.53 -8.46
C ARG A 546 -12.49 14.25 -8.04
N VAL A 547 -13.61 14.40 -7.35
CA VAL A 547 -14.50 13.30 -6.94
C VAL A 547 -15.93 13.65 -7.38
N THR A 548 -16.59 12.69 -8.03
CA THR A 548 -18.04 12.73 -8.23
C THR A 548 -18.66 11.88 -7.13
N ALA A 549 -19.51 12.48 -6.30
CA ALA A 549 -20.15 11.79 -5.18
C ALA A 549 -21.34 10.93 -5.68
N ASP A 550 -21.05 9.83 -6.36
CA ASP A 550 -22.04 8.97 -7.04
C ASP A 550 -22.32 7.64 -6.31
N ALA A 551 -21.86 7.52 -5.07
CA ALA A 551 -22.05 6.33 -4.23
C ALA A 551 -22.67 6.72 -2.88
N LEU A 552 -23.97 6.50 -2.69
CA LEU A 552 -24.66 6.77 -1.41
C LEU A 552 -24.12 5.91 -0.27
N GLY A 553 -23.98 6.48 0.92
CA GLY A 553 -23.63 5.76 2.15
C GLY A 553 -22.45 6.36 2.91
N ARG A 554 -21.84 5.53 3.76
CA ARG A 554 -20.69 5.87 4.60
C ARG A 554 -19.46 5.14 4.05
N TRP A 555 -18.41 5.88 3.77
CA TRP A 555 -17.21 5.43 3.09
C TRP A 555 -15.98 5.77 3.92
N ALA A 556 -15.00 4.88 3.93
CA ALA A 556 -13.73 5.14 4.57
C ALA A 556 -12.85 6.03 3.68
N TYR A 557 -12.11 6.93 4.31
CA TYR A 557 -11.12 7.77 3.65
C TYR A 557 -9.89 7.88 4.54
N HIS A 558 -8.78 7.25 4.15
CA HIS A 558 -7.66 7.05 5.07
C HIS A 558 -6.32 6.85 4.38
N CYS A 559 -5.25 6.97 5.18
CA CYS A 559 -3.93 6.50 4.78
C CYS A 559 -3.91 4.97 4.78
N HIS A 560 -3.33 4.38 3.74
CA HIS A 560 -3.25 2.92 3.59
C HIS A 560 -2.00 2.30 4.22
N LEU A 561 -1.16 3.11 4.89
CA LEU A 561 -0.22 2.59 5.88
C LEU A 561 -1.02 2.16 7.10
N LEU A 562 -1.10 0.85 7.35
CA LEU A 562 -1.97 0.22 8.35
C LEU A 562 -1.82 0.88 9.72
N PHE A 563 -0.57 1.14 10.13
CA PHE A 563 -0.30 1.74 11.43
C PHE A 563 -0.67 3.23 11.49
N HIS A 564 -0.62 3.96 10.37
CA HIS A 564 -1.08 5.36 10.32
C HIS A 564 -2.61 5.43 10.37
N MET A 565 -3.28 4.51 9.68
CA MET A 565 -4.73 4.34 9.74
C MET A 565 -5.18 4.09 11.18
N GLU A 566 -4.63 3.06 11.82
CA GLU A 566 -5.00 2.65 13.18
C GLU A 566 -4.72 3.74 14.21
N MET A 567 -3.67 4.54 14.00
CA MET A 567 -3.30 5.66 14.87
C MET A 567 -3.98 6.99 14.53
N GLY A 568 -4.89 7.00 13.57
CA GLY A 568 -5.91 8.04 13.45
C GLY A 568 -5.96 8.81 12.13
N MET A 569 -5.12 8.51 11.13
CA MET A 569 -5.20 9.14 9.80
C MET A 569 -6.35 8.54 9.00
N PHE A 570 -7.57 8.81 9.47
CA PHE A 570 -8.82 8.29 8.97
C PHE A 570 -9.91 9.37 9.03
N ARG A 571 -10.83 9.30 8.07
CA ARG A 571 -12.07 10.08 7.98
C ARG A 571 -13.22 9.20 7.54
N GLU A 572 -14.41 9.49 8.05
CA GLU A 572 -15.66 9.07 7.43
C GLU A 572 -16.02 10.06 6.34
N VAL A 573 -16.30 9.57 5.13
CA VAL A 573 -17.01 10.31 4.09
C VAL A 573 -18.46 9.84 4.09
N ARG A 574 -19.41 10.78 4.10
CA ARG A 574 -20.84 10.47 4.06
C ARG A 574 -21.49 11.12 2.86
N VAL A 575 -21.99 10.30 1.94
CA VAL A 575 -22.71 10.76 0.75
C VAL A 575 -24.21 10.62 0.99
N GLN A 576 -24.93 11.74 0.95
CA GLN A 576 -26.36 11.85 1.26
C GLN A 576 -27.10 12.72 0.23
N GLU A 577 -28.42 12.57 0.11
CA GLU A 577 -29.26 13.27 -0.87
C GLU A 577 -29.41 14.79 -0.64
#